data_AF-A0A1Q8A4D6-F1
#
_entry.id   AF-A0A1Q8A4D6-F1
#
_cell.length_a   1.000
_cell.length_b   1.000
_cell.length_c   1.000
_cell.angle_alpha   90.00
_cell.angle_beta   90.00
_cell.angle_gamma   90.00
#
_symmetry.space_group_name_H-M   'P 1'
#
loop_
_entity.id
_entity.type
_entity.pdbx_description
1 polymer ?
#
loop_
_entity_poly.entity_id
_entity_poly.type
_entity_poly.pdbx_seq_one_letter_code
_entity_poly.pdbx_strand_id
1 'polypeptide(L)'
;MVGWGFAFGRGIVVLLWSIVWAIVAGIVGVLIIGGSLASVVSNPTAVASNPTGFLTGFLAASFLGIFLIVFIAVIGLYASIVKVAVDGALSQLEKSGQYTRGSYSMGAQSMGSQPTLVAPAMRKFCANCGTALPGGTAKCPSCGASL
;
A
#
# COMPACT_ATOMS: atom_id res chain seq x y z
N MET A 1 20.53 -13.52 2.25
CA MET A 1 20.77 -12.80 0.97
C MET A 1 19.42 -12.67 0.29
N VAL A 2 18.95 -11.44 0.07
CA VAL A 2 17.63 -11.19 -0.51
C VAL A 2 17.59 -11.80 -1.90
N GLY A 3 16.61 -12.67 -2.17
CA GLY A 3 16.48 -13.35 -3.46
C GLY A 3 16.13 -12.34 -4.55
N TRP A 4 17.15 -11.84 -5.25
CA TRP A 4 17.00 -10.83 -6.31
C TRP A 4 15.97 -11.22 -7.37
N GLY A 5 15.82 -12.51 -7.68
CA GLY A 5 14.81 -13.01 -8.63
C GLY A 5 13.36 -12.73 -8.22
N PHE A 6 13.03 -12.75 -6.91
CA PHE A 6 11.69 -12.44 -6.43
C PHE A 6 11.37 -10.93 -6.53
N ALA A 7 12.38 -10.09 -6.29
CA ALA A 7 12.25 -8.64 -6.42
C ALA A 7 12.09 -8.21 -7.89
N PHE A 8 12.84 -8.82 -8.81
CA PHE A 8 12.74 -8.51 -10.25
C PHE A 8 11.38 -8.90 -10.85
N GLY A 9 10.83 -10.07 -10.49
CA GLY A 9 9.51 -10.49 -10.98
C GLY A 9 8.40 -9.52 -10.58
N ARG A 10 8.43 -9.04 -9.32
CA ARG A 10 7.47 -8.03 -8.82
C ARG A 10 7.69 -6.66 -9.47
N GLY A 11 8.95 -6.28 -9.72
CA GLY A 11 9.28 -5.04 -10.42
C GLY A 11 8.72 -4.97 -11.85
N ILE A 12 8.75 -6.08 -12.59
CA ILE A 12 8.19 -6.16 -13.95
C ILE A 12 6.67 -5.95 -13.95
N VAL A 13 5.95 -6.48 -12.95
CA VAL A 13 4.50 -6.30 -12.83
C VAL A 13 4.14 -4.83 -12.59
N VAL A 14 4.91 -4.14 -11.74
CA VAL A 14 4.73 -2.70 -11.49
C VAL A 14 5.05 -1.89 -12.75
N LEU A 15 6.07 -2.28 -13.52
CA LEU A 15 6.42 -1.65 -14.78
C LEU A 15 5.35 -1.85 -15.85
N LEU A 16 4.75 -3.04 -15.96
CA LEU A 16 3.63 -3.26 -16.88
C LEU A 16 2.44 -2.35 -16.53
N TRP A 17 2.12 -2.24 -15.25
CA TRP A 17 1.06 -1.34 -14.78
C TRP A 17 1.39 0.13 -15.01
N SER A 18 2.65 0.55 -14.85
CA SER A 18 3.04 1.93 -15.12
C SER A 18 2.86 2.31 -16.59
N ILE A 19 3.12 1.37 -17.52
CA ILE A 19 2.84 1.55 -18.95
C ILE A 19 1.34 1.73 -19.19
N VAL A 20 0.48 0.93 -18.55
CA VAL A 20 -0.98 1.07 -18.67
C VAL A 20 -1.43 2.46 -18.21
N TRP A 21 -0.97 2.91 -17.05
CA TRP A 21 -1.30 4.26 -16.56
C TRP A 21 -0.72 5.37 -17.43
N ALA A 22 0.46 5.18 -18.02
CA ALA A 22 1.04 6.12 -18.98
C ALA A 22 0.19 6.24 -20.25
N ILE A 23 -0.36 5.13 -20.77
CA ILE A 23 -1.28 5.15 -21.91
C ILE A 23 -2.57 5.88 -21.54
N VAL A 24 -3.18 5.56 -20.40
CA VAL A 24 -4.42 6.22 -19.93
C VAL A 24 -4.20 7.72 -19.77
N ALA A 25 -3.12 8.12 -19.09
CA ALA A 25 -2.77 9.52 -18.91
C ALA A 25 -2.47 10.20 -20.27
N GLY A 26 -1.79 9.50 -21.18
CA GLY A 26 -1.53 9.98 -22.55
C GLY A 26 -2.81 10.26 -23.33
N ILE A 27 -3.80 9.36 -23.28
CA ILE A 27 -5.10 9.57 -23.95
C ILE A 27 -5.81 10.81 -23.38
N VAL A 28 -5.86 10.95 -22.05
CA VAL A 28 -6.44 12.14 -21.40
C VAL A 28 -5.71 13.42 -21.83
N GLY A 29 -4.38 13.37 -21.89
CA GLY A 29 -3.56 14.49 -22.37
C GLY A 29 -3.85 14.86 -23.82
N VAL A 30 -3.95 13.88 -24.72
CA VAL A 30 -4.29 14.10 -26.13
C VAL A 30 -5.68 14.70 -26.29
N LEU A 31 -6.66 14.33 -25.48
CA LEU A 31 -7.99 14.93 -25.56
C LEU A 31 -7.99 16.41 -25.15
N ILE A 32 -7.23 16.78 -24.12
CA ILE A 32 -7.18 18.16 -23.61
C ILE A 32 -6.31 19.05 -24.51
N ILE A 33 -5.11 18.60 -24.84
CA ILE A 33 -4.13 19.37 -25.62
C ILE A 33 -4.39 19.25 -27.12
N GLY A 34 -4.74 18.05 -27.59
CA GLY A 34 -5.14 17.83 -28.99
C GLY A 34 -6.49 18.45 -29.32
N GLY A 35 -7.43 18.50 -28.37
CA GLY A 35 -8.72 19.20 -28.55
C GLY A 35 -8.55 20.71 -28.74
N SER A 36 -7.60 21.33 -28.04
CA SER A 36 -7.27 22.75 -28.20
C SER A 36 -6.45 23.04 -29.47
N LEU A 37 -5.71 22.06 -30.02
CA LEU A 37 -5.07 22.17 -31.34
C LEU A 37 -6.07 21.97 -32.49
N ALA A 38 -7.02 21.05 -32.34
CA ALA A 38 -8.06 20.79 -33.34
C ALA A 38 -8.99 22.00 -33.56
N SER A 39 -9.19 22.85 -32.54
CA SER A 39 -9.96 24.09 -32.68
C SER A 39 -9.29 25.11 -33.61
N VAL A 40 -7.95 25.12 -33.69
CA VAL A 40 -7.19 25.96 -34.64
C VAL A 40 -7.42 25.51 -36.07
N VAL A 41 -7.33 24.20 -36.29
CA VAL A 41 -7.46 23.60 -37.63
C VAL A 41 -8.88 23.75 -38.15
N SER A 42 -9.88 23.60 -37.27
CA SER A 42 -11.29 23.71 -37.65
C SER A 42 -11.77 25.16 -37.81
N ASN A 43 -11.17 26.14 -37.12
CA ASN A 43 -11.59 27.54 -37.17
C ASN A 43 -10.38 28.52 -37.16
N PRO A 44 -9.60 28.60 -38.25
CA PRO A 44 -8.38 29.41 -38.30
C PRO A 44 -8.66 30.92 -38.20
N THR A 45 -9.82 31.38 -38.67
CA THR A 45 -10.24 32.79 -38.60
C THR A 45 -10.45 33.28 -37.18
N ALA A 46 -10.89 32.41 -36.26
CA ALA A 46 -11.04 32.73 -34.85
C ALA A 46 -9.68 33.06 -34.20
N VAL A 47 -8.65 32.29 -34.54
CA VAL A 47 -7.27 32.50 -34.06
C VAL A 47 -6.67 33.79 -34.60
N ALA A 48 -6.93 34.11 -35.88
CA ALA A 48 -6.48 35.37 -36.48
C ALA A 48 -7.16 36.59 -35.85
N SER A 49 -8.44 36.47 -35.48
CA SER A 49 -9.21 37.57 -34.89
C SER A 49 -8.89 37.83 -33.41
N ASN A 50 -8.46 36.81 -32.67
CA ASN A 50 -8.08 36.94 -31.26
C ASN A 50 -6.91 36.02 -30.89
N PRO A 51 -5.68 36.37 -31.32
CA PRO A 51 -4.51 35.52 -31.13
C PRO A 51 -4.15 35.38 -29.64
N THR A 52 -4.36 36.44 -28.85
CA THR A 52 -4.04 36.45 -27.43
C THR A 52 -4.96 35.52 -26.64
N GLY A 53 -6.26 35.52 -26.92
CA GLY A 53 -7.24 34.64 -26.28
C GLY A 53 -7.02 33.17 -26.62
N PHE A 54 -6.58 32.88 -27.85
CA PHE A 54 -6.18 31.52 -28.23
C PHE A 54 -4.95 31.04 -27.45
N LEU A 55 -3.90 31.87 -27.39
CA LEU A 55 -2.65 31.52 -26.68
C LEU A 55 -2.88 31.28 -25.19
N THR A 56 -3.64 32.17 -24.53
CA THR A 56 -3.96 32.03 -23.11
C THR A 56 -4.85 30.81 -22.85
N GLY A 57 -5.83 30.55 -23.72
CA GLY A 57 -6.67 29.35 -23.64
C GLY A 57 -5.87 28.06 -23.82
N PHE A 58 -4.95 28.02 -24.79
CA PHE A 58 -4.06 26.88 -25.01
C PHE A 58 -3.11 26.64 -23.84
N LEU A 59 -2.48 27.70 -23.31
CA LEU A 59 -1.64 27.61 -22.12
C LEU A 59 -2.44 27.09 -20.92
N ALA A 60 -3.62 27.65 -20.64
CA ALA A 60 -4.48 27.21 -19.54
C ALA A 60 -4.91 25.74 -19.68
N ALA A 61 -5.31 25.33 -20.88
CA ALA A 61 -5.66 23.93 -21.18
C ALA A 61 -4.43 23.00 -21.02
N SER A 62 -3.25 23.47 -21.43
CA SER A 62 -2.00 22.71 -21.29
C SER A 62 -1.61 22.53 -19.83
N PHE A 63 -1.69 23.56 -18.99
CA PHE A 63 -1.42 23.45 -17.55
C PHE A 63 -2.39 22.49 -16.86
N LEU A 64 -3.69 22.62 -17.14
CA LEU A 64 -4.70 21.70 -16.60
C LEU A 64 -4.45 20.26 -17.09
N GLY A 65 -4.18 20.10 -18.38
CA GLY A 65 -3.89 18.80 -18.99
C GLY A 65 -2.68 18.13 -18.35
N ILE A 66 -1.55 18.83 -18.27
CA ILE A 66 -0.33 18.33 -17.64
C ILE A 66 -0.58 17.95 -16.17
N PHE A 67 -1.29 18.80 -15.43
CA PHE A 67 -1.63 18.51 -14.03
C PHE A 67 -2.45 17.22 -13.90
N LEU A 68 -3.48 17.03 -14.74
CA LEU A 68 -4.30 15.83 -14.73
C LEU A 68 -3.53 14.58 -15.17
N ILE A 69 -2.67 14.68 -16.19
CA ILE A 69 -1.80 13.58 -16.64
C ILE A 69 -0.92 13.11 -15.48
N VAL A 70 -0.23 14.04 -14.83
CA VAL A 70 0.66 13.73 -13.70
C VAL A 70 -0.13 13.17 -12.53
N PHE A 71 -1.28 13.75 -12.20
CA PHE A 71 -2.12 13.29 -11.10
C PHE A 71 -2.61 11.85 -11.30
N ILE A 72 -3.11 11.53 -12.50
CA ILE A 72 -3.56 10.18 -12.86
C ILE A 72 -2.40 9.20 -12.82
N ALA A 73 -1.23 9.56 -13.38
CA ALA A 73 -0.07 8.70 -13.37
C ALA A 73 0.44 8.40 -11.95
N VAL A 74 0.49 9.42 -11.08
CA VAL A 74 0.94 9.27 -9.69
C VAL A 74 -0.02 8.40 -8.88
N ILE A 75 -1.33 8.66 -8.97
CA ILE A 75 -2.34 7.86 -8.25
C ILE A 75 -2.37 6.43 -8.76
N GLY A 76 -2.36 6.24 -10.08
CA GLY A 76 -2.36 4.93 -10.70
C GLY A 76 -1.14 4.10 -10.31
N LEU A 77 0.04 4.73 -10.31
CA LEU A 77 1.28 4.09 -9.88
C LEU A 77 1.23 3.72 -8.39
N TYR A 78 0.80 4.64 -7.53
CA TYR A 78 0.66 4.39 -6.10
C TYR A 78 -0.30 3.22 -5.82
N ALA A 79 -1.48 3.22 -6.44
CA ALA A 79 -2.45 2.14 -6.31
C ALA A 79 -1.89 0.79 -6.78
N SER A 80 -1.10 0.79 -7.86
CA SER A 80 -0.47 -0.42 -8.40
C SER A 80 0.61 -0.97 -7.44
N ILE A 81 1.42 -0.10 -6.84
CA ILE A 81 2.43 -0.49 -5.86
C ILE A 81 1.76 -1.10 -4.62
N VAL A 82 0.73 -0.44 -4.08
CA VAL A 82 -0.01 -0.94 -2.92
C VAL A 82 -0.63 -2.29 -3.23
N LYS A 83 -1.26 -2.45 -4.40
CA LYS A 83 -1.85 -3.73 -4.82
C LYS A 83 -0.81 -4.85 -4.87
N VAL A 84 0.32 -4.64 -5.55
CA VAL A 84 1.39 -5.64 -5.66
C VAL A 84 2.02 -5.95 -4.29
N ALA A 85 2.11 -4.96 -3.39
CA ALA A 85 2.60 -5.16 -2.03
C ALA A 85 1.62 -6.00 -1.19
N VAL A 86 0.31 -5.72 -1.27
CA VAL A 86 -0.73 -6.45 -0.54
C VAL A 86 -0.86 -7.89 -1.04
N ASP A 87 -0.94 -8.10 -2.36
CA ASP A 87 -0.92 -9.44 -2.96
C ASP A 87 0.38 -10.18 -2.56
N GLY A 88 1.46 -9.43 -2.42
CA GLY A 88 2.72 -9.91 -1.91
C GLY A 88 2.68 -10.40 -0.47
N ALA A 89 2.14 -9.61 0.43
CA ALA A 89 1.97 -9.97 1.83
C ALA A 89 1.02 -11.16 2.00
N LEU A 90 -0.10 -11.17 1.27
CA LEU A 90 -1.06 -12.29 1.26
C LEU A 90 -0.40 -13.59 0.80
N SER A 91 0.38 -13.57 -0.28
CA SER A 91 1.07 -14.78 -0.76
C SER A 91 2.08 -15.34 0.24
N GLN A 92 2.70 -14.50 1.06
CA GLN A 92 3.61 -14.92 2.14
C GLN A 92 2.83 -15.49 3.33
N LEU A 93 1.69 -14.88 3.68
CA LEU A 93 0.80 -15.37 4.74
C LEU A 93 0.15 -16.70 4.37
N GLU A 94 -0.22 -16.89 3.10
CA GLU A 94 -0.76 -18.17 2.62
C GLU A 94 0.31 -19.26 2.65
N LYS A 95 1.55 -18.95 2.23
CA LYS A 95 2.67 -19.90 2.31
C LYS A 95 3.07 -20.24 3.74
N SER A 96 3.11 -19.26 4.64
CA SER A 96 3.39 -19.52 6.06
C SER A 96 2.23 -20.27 6.73
N GLY A 97 0.98 -19.91 6.41
CA GLY A 97 -0.21 -20.60 6.88
C GLY A 97 -0.30 -22.05 6.38
N GLN A 98 0.09 -22.34 5.14
CA GLN A 98 0.22 -23.70 4.61
C GLN A 98 1.39 -24.46 5.25
N TYR A 99 2.51 -23.81 5.54
CA TYR A 99 3.63 -24.43 6.28
C TYR A 99 3.21 -24.78 7.72
N THR A 100 2.42 -23.93 8.38
CA THR A 100 1.80 -24.22 9.68
C THR A 100 0.76 -25.34 9.58
N ARG A 101 0.06 -25.47 8.45
CA ARG A 101 -0.92 -26.54 8.22
C ARG A 101 -0.28 -27.87 7.80
N GLY A 102 0.98 -27.91 7.36
CA GLY A 102 1.75 -29.15 7.15
C GLY A 102 2.41 -29.69 8.42
N SER A 103 2.50 -28.86 9.47
CA SER A 103 3.12 -29.18 10.75
C SER A 103 2.12 -29.03 11.89
N TYR A 104 1.01 -29.78 11.85
CA TYR A 104 0.27 -30.10 13.07
C TYR A 104 1.04 -31.15 13.87
N SER A 105 2.07 -30.71 14.58
CA SER A 105 2.31 -31.19 15.93
C SER A 105 3.17 -30.16 16.70
N MET A 106 2.51 -29.53 17.67
CA MET A 106 3.01 -28.64 18.74
C MET A 106 3.32 -27.17 18.39
N GLY A 107 2.47 -26.27 18.89
CA GLY A 107 2.85 -24.90 19.23
C GLY A 107 2.01 -23.81 18.59
N ALA A 108 0.78 -23.64 19.05
CA ALA A 108 -0.12 -22.55 18.66
C ALA A 108 0.52 -21.15 18.91
N GLN A 109 0.49 -20.27 17.91
CA GLN A 109 0.53 -18.82 18.14
C GLN A 109 -0.54 -18.15 17.28
N SER A 110 -1.58 -17.73 17.99
CA SER A 110 -2.72 -16.94 17.56
C SER A 110 -2.30 -15.57 17.00
N MET A 111 -2.65 -15.27 15.75
CA MET A 111 -2.81 -13.89 15.28
C MET A 111 -4.27 -13.64 14.95
N GLY A 112 -4.92 -12.83 15.78
CA GLY A 112 -6.27 -12.33 15.53
C GLY A 112 -6.98 -11.87 16.79
N SER A 113 -6.69 -10.65 17.25
CA SER A 113 -7.69 -9.73 17.82
C SER A 113 -7.04 -8.46 18.36
N GLN A 114 -7.39 -7.31 17.74
CA GLN A 114 -7.86 -6.07 18.38
C GLN A 114 -7.04 -5.41 19.52
N PRO A 115 -6.83 -4.08 19.50
CA PRO A 115 -6.22 -3.37 20.63
C PRO A 115 -7.27 -3.21 21.75
N THR A 116 -7.39 -4.22 22.61
CA THR A 116 -8.16 -4.11 23.85
C THR A 116 -7.20 -3.76 24.98
N LEU A 117 -7.41 -2.60 25.59
CA LEU A 117 -6.85 -2.18 26.87
C LEU A 117 -6.95 -3.35 27.88
N VAL A 118 -5.84 -4.05 28.16
CA VAL A 118 -5.78 -4.99 29.28
C VAL A 118 -4.96 -4.33 30.37
N ALA A 119 -5.65 -3.91 31.43
CA ALA A 119 -5.06 -3.47 32.68
C ALA A 119 -4.02 -4.52 33.16
N PRO A 120 -2.87 -4.09 33.72
CA PRO A 120 -1.85 -5.02 34.16
C PRO A 120 -2.42 -5.85 35.31
N ALA A 121 -2.69 -7.13 35.07
CA ALA A 121 -2.89 -8.08 36.15
C ALA A 121 -1.63 -8.04 37.01
N MET A 122 -1.72 -7.44 38.21
CA MET A 122 -0.61 -7.31 39.13
C MET A 122 -0.06 -8.71 39.44
N ARG A 123 1.07 -9.06 38.81
CA ARG A 123 1.79 -10.30 39.07
C ARG A 123 2.32 -10.21 40.49
N LYS A 124 1.74 -10.96 41.43
CA LYS A 124 2.34 -11.16 42.76
C LYS A 124 3.61 -11.99 42.60
N PHE A 125 4.71 -11.53 43.16
CA PHE A 125 5.98 -12.25 43.18
C PHE A 125 6.13 -12.97 44.53
N CYS A 126 6.75 -14.14 44.54
CA CYS A 126 7.03 -14.85 45.78
C CYS A 126 8.10 -14.10 46.59
N ALA A 127 7.83 -13.77 47.85
CA ALA A 127 8.79 -13.09 48.73
C ALA A 127 10.05 -13.92 49.04
N ASN A 128 9.98 -15.25 48.87
CA ASN A 128 11.08 -16.16 49.23
C ASN A 128 12.02 -16.49 48.05
N CYS A 129 11.51 -16.55 46.81
CA CYS A 129 12.32 -16.88 45.63
C CYS A 129 12.18 -15.90 44.45
N GLY A 130 11.36 -14.85 44.58
CA GLY A 130 11.19 -13.81 43.57
C GLY A 130 10.45 -14.25 42.30
N THR A 131 10.05 -15.52 42.17
CA THR A 131 9.37 -15.99 40.96
C THR A 131 7.94 -15.45 40.87
N ALA A 132 7.52 -15.08 39.67
CA ALA A 132 6.17 -14.60 39.41
C ALA A 132 5.15 -15.73 39.65
N LEU A 133 4.10 -15.44 40.43
CA LEU A 133 3.08 -16.41 40.78
C LEU A 133 1.86 -16.24 39.88
N PRO A 134 1.30 -17.35 39.37
CA PRO A 134 -0.03 -17.32 38.78
C PRO A 134 -1.06 -16.98 39.88
N GLY A 135 -2.05 -16.16 39.55
CA GLY A 135 -3.06 -15.72 40.53
C GLY A 135 -3.83 -16.90 41.13
N GLY A 136 -3.99 -16.90 42.47
CA GLY A 136 -4.80 -17.88 43.19
C GLY A 136 -4.04 -19.05 43.83
N THR A 137 -2.70 -19.08 43.81
CA THR A 137 -1.92 -20.17 44.41
C THR A 137 -1.61 -19.92 45.89
N ALA A 138 -1.96 -20.87 46.78
CA ALA A 138 -1.63 -20.83 48.20
C ALA A 138 -0.20 -21.31 48.55
N LYS A 139 0.49 -21.93 47.59
CA LYS A 139 1.90 -22.34 47.70
C LYS A 139 2.67 -22.01 46.43
N CYS A 140 3.92 -21.61 46.58
CA CYS A 140 4.80 -21.31 45.46
C CYS A 140 5.23 -22.63 44.78
N PRO A 141 5.02 -22.80 43.46
CA PRO A 141 5.38 -24.02 42.74
C PRO A 141 6.91 -24.17 42.56
N SER A 142 7.67 -23.08 42.65
CA SER A 142 9.12 -23.12 42.43
C SER A 142 9.93 -23.43 43.69
N CYS A 143 9.46 -23.00 44.88
CA CYS A 143 10.18 -23.22 46.14
C CYS A 143 9.37 -23.93 47.22
N GLY A 144 8.09 -24.24 46.98
CA GLY A 144 7.23 -24.96 47.92
C GLY A 144 6.74 -24.15 49.14
N ALA A 145 7.19 -22.90 49.29
CA ALA A 145 6.78 -22.04 50.40
C ALA A 145 5.29 -21.69 50.32
N SER A 146 4.58 -21.70 51.46
CA SER A 146 3.22 -21.15 51.56
C SER A 146 3.25 -19.64 51.40
N LEU A 147 2.32 -19.11 50.61
CA LEU A 147 2.21 -17.69 50.26
C LEU A 147 1.29 -16.92 51.19
#